data_AF-A0A533BL49-F1
#
_entry.id   AF-A0A533BL49-F1
#
_cell.length_a   1.000
_cell.length_b   1.000
_cell.length_c   1.000
_cell.angle_alpha   90.00
_cell.angle_beta   90.00
_cell.angle_gamma   90.00
#
_symmetry.space_group_name_H-M   'P 1'
#
loop_
_entity.id
_entity.type
_entity.pdbx_description
1 polymer ?
#
loop_
_entity_poly.entity_id
_entity_poly.type
_entity_poly.pdbx_seq_one_letter_code
_entity_poly.pdbx_strand_id
1 'polypeptide(L)'
;MSTMHRVTFQQDGITYDAEEGQWLYDVCEAAGASVPFACKAGACGTCATQVVQGEESLGPQRAREIRTLESNGLDPTQYRLLCLADVHGTLTLGASAKTPQATAALGLYKVRVEAYRPHTLTVCEQRFAVESGEITFSPGQYMIFHVPGIDQVIRRSYSISSPPSDKTHFEICVRAVSGGFCSNFIHRLRPGDCMQVEGPYGDFRLHDGSQRDLLMIATGTGIAPIKSMLLSLLGQAGRRRIRLFFGLRNVSDLFYTKMLSDMRERHPWFEPTIILSQPDPARWLGLRGRVTDLIREQVSLDEASHTDAYLCGGRPMIEDAKRLLIQKGMSVEQIRHENFF
;
A
#
# COMPACT_ATOMS: atom_id res chain seq x y z
N MET A 1 -33.48 -0.21 17.95
CA MET A 1 -32.49 -0.50 19.02
C MET A 1 -31.46 -1.40 18.36
N SER A 2 -30.19 -1.02 18.38
CA SER A 2 -29.10 -1.83 17.80
C SER A 2 -28.96 -3.11 18.63
N THR A 3 -28.90 -4.29 17.98
CA THR A 3 -28.69 -5.56 18.69
C THR A 3 -27.26 -5.57 19.24
N MET A 4 -27.09 -5.90 20.52
CA MET A 4 -25.76 -6.01 21.14
C MET A 4 -25.28 -7.46 21.14
N HIS A 5 -24.03 -7.66 20.77
CA HIS A 5 -23.36 -8.94 20.77
C HIS A 5 -22.08 -8.88 21.58
N ARG A 6 -21.64 -10.03 22.08
CA ARG A 6 -20.43 -10.14 22.87
C ARG A 6 -19.27 -10.64 22.01
N VAL A 7 -18.19 -9.89 21.96
CA VAL A 7 -16.95 -10.28 21.27
C VAL A 7 -15.90 -10.60 22.31
N THR A 8 -15.44 -11.85 22.35
CA THR A 8 -14.42 -12.31 23.31
C THR A 8 -13.09 -12.49 22.61
N PHE A 9 -12.04 -11.82 23.09
CA PHE A 9 -10.66 -12.01 22.66
C PHE A 9 -9.99 -12.98 23.65
N GLN A 10 -10.05 -14.28 23.34
CA GLN A 10 -9.64 -15.34 24.27
C GLN A 10 -8.16 -15.24 24.66
N GLN A 11 -7.29 -14.86 23.73
CA GLN A 11 -5.86 -14.71 23.99
C GLN A 11 -5.58 -13.59 25.00
N ASP A 12 -6.37 -12.53 24.97
CA ASP A 12 -6.20 -11.37 25.85
C ASP A 12 -7.04 -11.46 27.13
N GLY A 13 -7.99 -12.40 27.20
CA GLY A 13 -8.98 -12.47 28.29
C GLY A 13 -9.95 -11.28 28.30
N ILE A 14 -10.10 -10.58 27.17
CA ILE A 14 -10.93 -9.38 27.05
C ILE A 14 -12.29 -9.75 26.46
N THR A 15 -13.34 -9.11 26.94
CA THR A 15 -14.69 -9.21 26.40
C THR A 15 -15.24 -7.81 26.16
N TYR A 16 -15.80 -7.57 24.99
CA TYR A 16 -16.32 -6.28 24.59
C TYR A 16 -17.75 -6.43 24.04
N ASP A 17 -18.66 -5.55 24.46
CA ASP A 17 -20.02 -5.51 23.94
C ASP A 17 -20.03 -4.61 22.69
N ALA A 18 -20.38 -5.18 21.55
CA ALA A 18 -20.36 -4.52 20.25
C ALA A 18 -21.76 -4.52 19.62
N GLU A 19 -22.04 -3.49 18.83
CA GLU A 19 -23.28 -3.39 18.06
C GLU A 19 -23.25 -4.31 16.84
N GLU A 20 -24.40 -4.85 16.45
CA GLU A 20 -24.58 -5.55 15.18
C GLU A 20 -24.18 -4.64 14.00
N GLY A 21 -23.37 -5.17 13.08
CA GLY A 21 -22.77 -4.45 11.96
C GLY A 21 -21.51 -3.65 12.30
N GLN A 22 -21.08 -3.58 13.57
CA GLN A 22 -19.81 -2.93 13.93
C GLN A 22 -18.62 -3.71 13.38
N TRP A 23 -17.64 -3.04 12.79
CA TRP A 23 -16.43 -3.70 12.26
C TRP A 23 -15.63 -4.34 13.38
N LEU A 24 -15.25 -5.62 13.21
CA LEU A 24 -14.45 -6.33 14.23
C LEU A 24 -13.12 -5.65 14.50
N TYR A 25 -12.52 -5.03 13.49
CA TYR A 25 -11.34 -4.20 13.67
C TYR A 25 -11.57 -3.00 14.62
N ASP A 26 -12.67 -2.25 14.48
CA ASP A 26 -12.98 -1.12 15.38
C ASP A 26 -13.24 -1.64 16.80
N VAL A 27 -13.88 -2.82 16.93
CA VAL A 27 -14.07 -3.51 18.22
C VAL A 27 -12.72 -3.92 18.82
N CYS A 28 -11.77 -4.43 18.03
CA CYS A 28 -10.43 -4.78 18.50
C CYS A 28 -9.71 -3.57 19.10
N GLU A 29 -9.73 -2.45 18.38
CA GLU A 29 -9.06 -1.22 18.86
C GLU A 29 -9.75 -0.65 20.10
N ALA A 30 -11.09 -0.61 20.13
CA ALA A 30 -11.83 -0.13 21.29
C ALA A 30 -11.63 -1.02 22.53
N ALA A 31 -11.52 -2.33 22.33
CA ALA A 31 -11.26 -3.30 23.39
C ALA A 31 -9.80 -3.30 23.86
N GLY A 32 -8.88 -2.69 23.10
CA GLY A 32 -7.44 -2.82 23.35
C GLY A 32 -6.91 -4.24 23.11
N ALA A 33 -7.55 -5.00 22.23
CA ALA A 33 -7.17 -6.38 21.91
C ALA A 33 -5.85 -6.45 21.14
N SER A 34 -5.09 -7.51 21.39
CA SER A 34 -3.78 -7.74 20.77
C SER A 34 -3.94 -8.35 19.37
N VAL A 35 -4.61 -7.65 18.46
CA VAL A 35 -4.70 -8.05 17.04
C VAL A 35 -3.89 -7.08 16.19
N PRO A 36 -2.88 -7.55 15.42
CA PRO A 36 -2.12 -6.66 14.57
C PRO A 36 -2.91 -6.26 13.33
N PHE A 37 -2.83 -4.99 12.95
CA PHE A 37 -3.38 -4.47 11.71
C PHE A 37 -2.28 -3.81 10.89
N ALA A 38 -2.28 -4.09 9.59
CA ALA A 38 -1.45 -3.38 8.62
C ALA A 38 -2.36 -2.73 7.58
N CYS A 39 -2.80 -3.46 6.54
CA CYS A 39 -3.53 -2.87 5.41
C CYS A 39 -4.94 -2.33 5.71
N LYS A 40 -5.61 -2.89 6.73
CA LYS A 40 -7.06 -2.73 7.02
C LYS A 40 -7.97 -2.76 5.78
N ALA A 41 -7.56 -3.48 4.73
CA ALA A 41 -8.23 -3.56 3.42
C ALA A 41 -8.36 -5.01 2.93
N GLY A 42 -8.02 -5.97 3.79
CA GLY A 42 -8.14 -7.40 3.54
C GLY A 42 -7.13 -7.97 2.54
N ALA A 43 -5.91 -7.43 2.54
CA ALA A 43 -4.92 -7.70 1.50
C ALA A 43 -3.60 -8.30 2.02
N CYS A 44 -3.20 -7.93 3.24
CA CYS A 44 -1.92 -8.35 3.84
C CYS A 44 -2.01 -9.60 4.75
N GLY A 45 -3.22 -10.01 5.14
CA GLY A 45 -3.44 -11.11 6.08
C GLY A 45 -2.97 -10.85 7.52
N THR A 46 -2.52 -9.65 7.87
CA THR A 46 -1.95 -9.36 9.20
C THR A 46 -2.97 -9.50 10.34
N CYS A 47 -4.20 -9.05 10.13
CA CYS A 47 -5.29 -9.19 11.11
C CYS A 47 -6.02 -10.53 11.03
N ALA A 48 -5.36 -11.57 10.51
CA ALA A 48 -5.96 -12.89 10.49
C ALA A 48 -6.01 -13.43 11.92
N THR A 49 -7.21 -13.74 12.40
CA THR A 49 -7.44 -14.22 13.76
C THR A 49 -8.32 -15.46 13.70
N GLN A 50 -8.01 -16.45 14.52
CA GLN A 50 -8.77 -17.68 14.60
C GLN A 50 -10.17 -17.40 15.14
N VAL A 51 -11.19 -18.04 14.56
CA VAL A 51 -12.54 -18.07 15.12
C VAL A 51 -12.72 -19.37 15.91
N VAL A 52 -12.92 -19.23 17.23
CA VAL A 52 -13.01 -20.37 18.16
C VAL A 52 -14.47 -20.78 18.39
N GLN A 53 -15.37 -19.80 18.47
CA GLN A 53 -16.79 -20.04 18.72
C GLN A 53 -17.63 -18.90 18.13
N GLY A 54 -18.84 -19.23 17.68
CA GLY A 54 -19.79 -18.28 17.09
C GLY A 54 -20.02 -18.54 15.60
N GLU A 55 -21.17 -18.09 15.09
CA GLU A 55 -21.43 -18.08 13.66
C GLU A 55 -20.89 -16.77 13.07
N GLU A 56 -20.01 -16.90 12.11
CA GLU A 56 -19.43 -15.79 11.36
C GLU A 56 -20.26 -15.55 10.10
N SER A 57 -20.79 -14.34 9.93
CA SER A 57 -21.36 -13.93 8.66
C SER A 57 -20.23 -13.67 7.69
N LEU A 58 -20.14 -14.49 6.63
CA LEU A 58 -19.22 -14.26 5.53
C LEU A 58 -19.71 -13.03 4.75
N GLY A 59 -19.26 -11.85 5.17
CA GLY A 59 -19.61 -10.58 4.58
C GLY A 59 -19.34 -10.50 3.06
N PRO A 60 -19.72 -9.40 2.41
CA PRO A 60 -19.69 -9.26 0.95
C PRO A 60 -18.29 -9.40 0.31
N GLN A 61 -17.22 -9.39 1.13
CA GLN A 61 -15.83 -9.51 0.68
C GLN A 61 -15.25 -10.94 0.75
N ARG A 62 -16.09 -11.97 0.96
CA ARG A 62 -15.69 -13.40 1.09
C ARG A 62 -14.62 -13.85 0.09
N ALA A 63 -14.78 -13.53 -1.20
CA ALA A 63 -13.83 -13.97 -2.22
C ALA A 63 -12.43 -13.34 -2.03
N ARG A 64 -12.35 -12.10 -1.55
CA ARG A 64 -11.08 -11.42 -1.25
C ARG A 64 -10.44 -12.00 0.01
N GLU A 65 -11.26 -12.25 1.03
CA GLU A 65 -10.80 -12.83 2.28
C GLU A 65 -10.19 -14.21 2.06
N ILE A 66 -10.92 -15.13 1.42
CA ILE A 66 -10.46 -16.49 1.09
C ILE A 66 -9.11 -16.44 0.38
N ARG A 67 -9.01 -15.66 -0.72
CA ARG A 67 -7.74 -15.53 -1.46
C ARG A 67 -6.60 -15.03 -0.59
N THR A 68 -6.86 -14.09 0.31
CA THR A 68 -5.82 -13.51 1.15
C THR A 68 -5.36 -14.49 2.22
N LEU A 69 -6.29 -15.17 2.90
CA LEU A 69 -6.00 -16.19 3.89
C LEU A 69 -5.22 -17.37 3.28
N GLU A 70 -5.72 -17.96 2.19
CA GLU A 70 -5.05 -19.06 1.49
C GLU A 70 -3.62 -18.68 1.08
N SER A 71 -3.45 -17.46 0.59
CA SER A 71 -2.14 -16.98 0.14
C SER A 71 -1.16 -16.66 1.28
N ASN A 72 -1.64 -16.62 2.53
CA ASN A 72 -0.83 -16.58 3.75
C ASN A 72 -0.72 -17.97 4.40
N GLY A 73 -1.18 -19.03 3.74
CA GLY A 73 -1.16 -20.41 4.27
C GLY A 73 -2.16 -20.64 5.39
N LEU A 74 -3.23 -19.85 5.46
CA LEU A 74 -4.25 -19.93 6.50
C LEU A 74 -5.54 -20.55 5.95
N ASP A 75 -6.19 -21.37 6.76
CA ASP A 75 -7.46 -22.02 6.43
C ASP A 75 -8.62 -21.01 6.54
N PRO A 76 -9.32 -20.68 5.43
CA PRO A 76 -10.46 -19.78 5.45
C PRO A 76 -11.68 -20.30 6.21
N THR A 77 -11.67 -21.54 6.70
CA THR A 77 -12.71 -22.07 7.59
C THR A 77 -12.40 -21.86 9.06
N GLN A 78 -11.16 -21.52 9.40
CA GLN A 78 -10.70 -21.34 10.78
C GLN A 78 -10.29 -19.91 11.10
N TYR A 79 -9.91 -19.14 10.08
CA TYR A 79 -9.43 -17.76 10.23
C TYR A 79 -10.37 -16.77 9.57
N ARG A 80 -10.45 -15.58 10.17
CA ARG A 80 -11.07 -14.40 9.57
C ARG A 80 -10.12 -13.23 9.55
N LEU A 81 -10.24 -12.39 8.53
CA LEU A 81 -9.60 -11.09 8.48
C LEU A 81 -10.50 -10.08 9.19
N LEU A 82 -10.15 -9.70 10.41
CA LEU A 82 -11.01 -8.80 11.21
C LEU A 82 -11.22 -7.42 10.56
N CYS A 83 -10.38 -7.02 9.59
CA CYS A 83 -10.59 -5.81 8.79
C CYS A 83 -11.58 -5.97 7.62
N LEU A 84 -12.10 -7.17 7.38
CA LEU A 84 -13.13 -7.48 6.38
C LEU A 84 -14.43 -8.03 7.00
N ALA A 85 -14.48 -8.14 8.33
CA ALA A 85 -15.59 -8.75 9.05
C ALA A 85 -16.22 -7.77 10.04
N ASP A 86 -17.53 -7.89 10.19
CA ASP A 86 -18.40 -7.14 11.08
C ASP A 86 -19.12 -8.09 12.06
N VAL A 87 -19.63 -7.53 13.15
CA VAL A 87 -20.28 -8.28 14.22
C VAL A 87 -21.72 -8.61 13.81
N HIS A 88 -22.05 -9.91 13.69
CA HIS A 88 -23.42 -10.40 13.42
C HIS A 88 -23.96 -11.33 14.51
N GLY A 89 -23.18 -11.52 15.58
CA GLY A 89 -23.45 -12.50 16.61
C GLY A 89 -22.39 -12.48 17.69
N THR A 90 -22.67 -13.16 18.80
CA THR A 90 -21.66 -13.39 19.84
C THR A 90 -20.59 -14.33 19.30
N LEU A 91 -19.33 -13.91 19.38
CA LEU A 91 -18.18 -14.68 18.87
C LEU A 91 -17.00 -14.64 19.82
N THR A 92 -16.18 -15.69 19.75
CA THR A 92 -14.92 -15.85 20.46
C THR A 92 -13.79 -15.94 19.44
N LEU A 93 -12.89 -14.97 19.49
CA LEU A 93 -11.67 -14.90 18.69
C LEU A 93 -10.51 -15.49 19.49
N GLY A 94 -9.78 -16.38 18.83
CA GLY A 94 -8.60 -17.06 19.36
C GLY A 94 -7.31 -16.29 19.08
N ALA A 95 -6.25 -17.03 18.75
CA ALA A 95 -4.95 -16.43 18.50
C ALA A 95 -4.91 -15.68 17.16
N SER A 96 -4.22 -14.55 17.14
CA SER A 96 -3.83 -13.89 15.89
C SER A 96 -2.75 -14.70 15.19
N ALA A 97 -2.86 -14.88 13.87
CA ALA A 97 -1.87 -15.60 13.06
C ALA A 97 -0.51 -14.88 12.98
N LYS A 98 -0.50 -13.58 13.27
CA LYS A 98 0.72 -12.77 13.40
C LYS A 98 0.81 -12.17 14.79
N THR A 99 2.03 -11.99 15.28
CA THR A 99 2.30 -11.39 16.58
C THR A 99 1.91 -9.91 16.59
N PRO A 100 1.23 -9.42 17.65
CA PRO A 100 0.95 -8.01 17.82
C PRO A 100 2.26 -7.23 17.93
N GLN A 101 2.41 -6.19 17.12
CA GLN A 101 3.42 -5.16 17.33
C GLN A 101 2.68 -3.92 17.83
N ALA A 102 3.18 -3.28 18.89
CA ALA A 102 2.55 -2.09 19.46
C ALA A 102 2.39 -1.03 18.36
N THR A 103 1.15 -0.81 17.93
CA THR A 103 0.79 0.26 17.00
C THR A 103 0.28 1.40 17.84
N ALA A 104 0.98 2.54 17.83
CA ALA A 104 0.42 3.76 18.39
C ALA A 104 -0.93 4.03 17.69
N ALA A 105 -1.94 4.49 18.43
CA ALA A 105 -3.22 4.87 17.85
C ALA A 105 -2.98 5.86 16.70
N LEU A 106 -3.36 5.47 15.49
CA LEU A 106 -3.06 6.24 14.29
C LEU A 106 -4.04 7.39 14.11
N GLY A 107 -3.57 8.48 13.49
CA GLY A 107 -4.33 9.72 13.42
C GLY A 107 -5.52 9.60 12.48
N LEU A 108 -6.65 10.16 12.91
CA LEU A 108 -7.82 10.35 12.07
C LEU A 108 -7.88 11.82 11.66
N TYR A 109 -7.89 12.07 10.34
CA TYR A 109 -7.78 13.40 9.77
C TYR A 109 -8.94 13.70 8.84
N LYS A 110 -9.45 14.93 8.93
CA LYS A 110 -10.27 15.51 7.87
C LYS A 110 -9.36 16.24 6.89
N VAL A 111 -9.50 15.93 5.61
CA VAL A 111 -8.67 16.47 4.54
C VAL A 111 -9.52 17.12 3.47
N ARG A 112 -8.94 18.10 2.79
CA ARG A 112 -9.52 18.79 1.66
C ARG A 112 -8.64 18.62 0.44
N VAL A 113 -9.23 18.33 -0.71
CA VAL A 113 -8.50 18.33 -1.98
C VAL A 113 -8.08 19.77 -2.28
N GLU A 114 -6.79 20.00 -2.38
CA GLU A 114 -6.21 21.28 -2.76
C GLU A 114 -5.94 21.34 -4.26
N ALA A 115 -5.43 20.25 -4.84
CA ALA A 115 -5.10 20.21 -6.26
C ALA A 115 -5.40 18.85 -6.89
N TYR A 116 -5.80 18.90 -8.17
CA TYR A 116 -5.98 17.74 -9.04
C TYR A 116 -5.10 17.94 -10.28
N ARG A 117 -4.20 16.99 -10.56
CA ARG A 117 -3.28 17.03 -11.70
C ARG A 117 -3.44 15.75 -12.52
N PRO A 118 -4.08 15.78 -13.71
CA PRO A 118 -4.19 14.60 -14.55
C PRO A 118 -2.83 14.26 -15.17
N HIS A 119 -2.48 12.97 -15.14
CA HIS A 119 -1.29 12.43 -15.82
C HIS A 119 -1.65 11.70 -17.11
N THR A 120 -2.69 10.88 -17.05
CA THR A 120 -3.29 10.20 -18.20
C THR A 120 -4.81 10.24 -18.07
N LEU A 121 -5.54 9.60 -18.98
CA LEU A 121 -7.00 9.46 -18.85
C LEU A 121 -7.43 8.70 -17.60
N THR A 122 -6.57 7.85 -17.05
CA THR A 122 -6.89 6.99 -15.90
C THR A 122 -5.99 7.21 -14.70
N VAL A 123 -4.92 8.02 -14.80
CA VAL A 123 -4.01 8.29 -13.70
C VAL A 123 -4.02 9.79 -13.40
N CYS A 124 -4.15 10.14 -12.12
CA CYS A 124 -3.99 11.51 -11.65
C CYS A 124 -3.20 11.55 -10.34
N GLU A 125 -2.62 12.71 -10.08
CA GLU A 125 -2.08 13.08 -8.77
C GLU A 125 -3.04 14.05 -8.09
N GLN A 126 -3.28 13.82 -6.81
CA GLN A 126 -4.14 14.65 -5.99
C GLN A 126 -3.40 15.06 -4.73
N ARG A 127 -3.48 16.35 -4.40
CA ARG A 127 -2.89 16.93 -3.21
C ARG A 127 -4.00 17.25 -2.20
N PHE A 128 -3.79 16.82 -0.97
CA PHE A 128 -4.72 16.99 0.13
C PHE A 128 -4.10 17.89 1.19
N ALA A 129 -4.86 18.87 1.66
CA ALA A 129 -4.56 19.67 2.84
C ALA A 129 -5.25 19.07 4.06
N VAL A 130 -4.56 18.99 5.19
CA VAL A 130 -5.09 18.53 6.47
C VAL A 130 -5.77 19.73 7.15
N GLU A 131 -7.05 19.59 7.53
CA GLU A 131 -7.79 20.73 8.10
C GLU A 131 -7.28 21.14 9.50
N SER A 132 -6.73 20.20 10.27
CA SER A 132 -6.18 20.46 11.61
C SER A 132 -5.09 19.46 11.97
N GLY A 133 -4.01 19.96 12.57
CA GLY A 133 -2.88 19.14 13.02
C GLY A 133 -1.83 18.88 11.94
N GLU A 134 -0.91 17.99 12.24
CA GLU A 134 0.19 17.58 11.36
C GLU A 134 0.13 16.06 11.11
N ILE A 135 0.52 15.65 9.91
CA ILE A 135 0.78 14.25 9.57
C ILE A 135 2.30 14.06 9.58
N THR A 136 2.78 13.14 10.42
CA THR A 136 4.18 12.68 10.39
C THR A 136 4.21 11.26 9.86
N PHE A 137 4.90 11.04 8.75
CA PHE A 137 5.00 9.73 8.10
C PHE A 137 6.42 9.46 7.61
N SER A 138 6.74 8.17 7.40
CA SER A 138 7.96 7.74 6.72
C SER A 138 7.72 7.55 5.22
N PRO A 139 8.66 7.92 4.33
CA PRO A 139 8.49 7.78 2.89
C PRO A 139 8.18 6.33 2.50
N GLY A 140 7.07 6.13 1.80
CA GLY A 140 6.56 4.81 1.39
C GLY A 140 5.29 4.35 2.11
N GLN A 141 4.93 5.01 3.22
CA GLN A 141 3.67 4.76 3.93
C GLN A 141 2.43 5.21 3.13
N TYR A 142 1.25 4.79 3.58
CA TYR A 142 -0.05 5.11 2.96
C TYR A 142 -1.05 5.64 3.97
N MET A 143 -2.10 6.27 3.45
CA MET A 143 -3.30 6.63 4.19
C MET A 143 -4.47 5.74 3.77
N ILE A 144 -5.40 5.49 4.69
CA ILE A 144 -6.67 4.84 4.42
C ILE A 144 -7.71 5.93 4.19
N PHE A 145 -8.41 5.85 3.07
CA PHE A 145 -9.45 6.78 2.66
C PHE A 145 -10.83 6.19 2.99
N HIS A 146 -11.67 6.98 3.67
CA HIS A 146 -13.03 6.60 4.00
C HIS A 146 -13.95 7.03 2.85
N VAL A 147 -14.22 6.11 1.94
CA VAL A 147 -15.06 6.36 0.76
C VAL A 147 -16.52 6.09 1.12
N PRO A 148 -17.45 7.06 0.96
CA PRO A 148 -18.86 6.83 1.21
C PRO A 148 -19.42 5.83 0.20
N GLY A 149 -19.85 4.65 0.66
CA GLY A 149 -20.65 3.69 -0.10
C GLY A 149 -22.15 3.93 0.11
N ILE A 150 -22.99 3.07 -0.49
CA ILE A 150 -24.46 3.19 -0.39
C ILE A 150 -24.93 2.95 1.05
N ASP A 151 -24.51 1.82 1.65
CA ASP A 151 -24.95 1.42 3.00
C ASP A 151 -23.82 1.47 4.04
N GLN A 152 -22.57 1.63 3.60
CA GLN A 152 -21.39 1.58 4.48
C GLN A 152 -20.23 2.43 3.96
N VAL A 153 -19.36 2.84 4.87
CA VAL A 153 -18.06 3.43 4.52
C VAL A 153 -17.13 2.33 4.01
N ILE A 154 -16.55 2.54 2.83
CA ILE A 154 -15.57 1.65 2.23
C ILE A 154 -14.18 2.23 2.43
N ARG A 155 -13.32 1.50 3.16
CA ARG A 155 -11.94 1.90 3.42
C ARG A 155 -11.01 1.48 2.29
N ARG A 156 -10.14 2.37 1.79
CA ARG A 156 -9.13 2.05 0.77
C ARG A 156 -7.80 2.73 1.00
N SER A 157 -6.73 1.96 0.85
CA SER A 157 -5.36 2.43 1.01
C SER A 157 -4.84 3.12 -0.24
N TYR A 158 -4.19 4.27 -0.07
CA TYR A 158 -3.42 4.95 -1.11
C TYR A 158 -2.08 5.42 -0.55
N SER A 159 -0.98 4.95 -1.15
CA SER A 159 0.37 5.36 -0.78
C SER A 159 0.57 6.85 -0.98
N ILE A 160 1.25 7.47 -0.01
CA ILE A 160 1.64 8.87 -0.08
C ILE A 160 2.74 9.00 -1.14
N SER A 161 2.57 9.91 -2.09
CA SER A 161 3.50 10.18 -3.19
C SER A 161 4.38 11.41 -2.98
N SER A 162 4.04 12.27 -2.01
CA SER A 162 4.84 13.44 -1.60
C SER A 162 5.90 13.07 -0.56
N PRO A 163 6.97 13.87 -0.40
CA PRO A 163 7.91 13.72 0.72
C PRO A 163 7.25 14.16 2.04
N PRO A 164 7.78 13.73 3.20
CA PRO A 164 7.24 14.07 4.52
C PRO A 164 7.61 15.48 5.02
N SER A 165 8.30 16.27 4.20
CA SER A 165 8.73 17.62 4.57
C SER A 165 7.57 18.62 4.71
N ASP A 166 6.45 18.37 4.02
CA ASP A 166 5.21 19.12 4.22
C ASP A 166 4.28 18.31 5.12
N LYS A 167 4.13 18.74 6.37
CA LYS A 167 3.34 18.01 7.36
C LYS A 167 1.85 18.34 7.34
N THR A 168 1.48 19.37 6.59
CA THR A 168 0.10 19.85 6.49
C THR A 168 -0.57 19.39 5.21
N HIS A 169 0.18 18.74 4.33
CA HIS A 169 -0.34 18.20 3.08
C HIS A 169 0.30 16.87 2.75
N PHE A 170 -0.39 16.11 1.92
CA PHE A 170 0.19 14.96 1.25
C PHE A 170 -0.39 14.78 -0.14
N GLU A 171 0.35 14.10 -1.01
CA GLU A 171 -0.12 13.74 -2.34
C GLU A 171 -0.37 12.24 -2.44
N ILE A 172 -1.30 11.83 -3.30
CA ILE A 172 -1.43 10.44 -3.76
C ILE A 172 -1.41 10.40 -5.29
N CYS A 173 -0.98 9.27 -5.85
CA CYS A 173 -1.09 9.00 -7.28
C CYS A 173 -2.04 7.81 -7.49
N VAL A 174 -3.22 8.08 -8.06
CA VAL A 174 -4.32 7.12 -8.16
C VAL A 174 -4.60 6.75 -9.61
N ARG A 175 -4.87 5.46 -9.86
CA ARG A 175 -5.40 4.96 -11.12
C ARG A 175 -6.90 4.65 -10.99
N ALA A 176 -7.74 5.23 -11.83
CA ALA A 176 -9.10 4.79 -12.04
C ALA A 176 -9.11 3.36 -12.61
N VAL A 177 -9.74 2.42 -11.91
CA VAL A 177 -9.86 1.02 -12.35
C VAL A 177 -11.24 0.83 -12.94
N SER A 178 -11.34 0.24 -14.13
CA SER A 178 -12.65 -0.05 -14.74
C SER A 178 -13.51 -0.87 -13.78
N GLY A 179 -14.75 -0.42 -13.53
CA GLY A 179 -15.68 -1.02 -12.56
C GLY A 179 -15.31 -0.85 -11.08
N GLY A 180 -14.17 -0.23 -10.74
CA GLY A 180 -13.72 -0.08 -9.36
C GLY A 180 -14.38 1.11 -8.65
N PHE A 181 -15.26 0.86 -7.68
CA PHE A 181 -15.99 1.93 -6.98
C PHE A 181 -15.07 3.02 -6.38
N CYS A 182 -14.18 2.63 -5.47
CA CYS A 182 -13.36 3.58 -4.73
C CYS A 182 -12.34 4.31 -5.59
N SER A 183 -11.66 3.62 -6.52
CA SER A 183 -10.67 4.26 -7.37
C SER A 183 -11.31 5.30 -8.29
N ASN A 184 -12.52 5.05 -8.80
CA ASN A 184 -13.28 6.05 -9.55
C ASN A 184 -13.81 7.17 -8.66
N PHE A 185 -14.25 6.88 -7.43
CA PHE A 185 -14.67 7.92 -6.47
C PHE A 185 -13.52 8.89 -6.20
N ILE A 186 -12.37 8.36 -5.76
CA ILE A 186 -11.19 9.17 -5.47
C ILE A 186 -10.74 9.93 -6.71
N HIS A 187 -10.70 9.31 -7.89
CA HIS A 187 -10.31 9.98 -9.13
C HIS A 187 -11.26 11.13 -9.56
N ARG A 188 -12.50 11.15 -9.07
CA ARG A 188 -13.50 12.19 -9.37
C ARG A 188 -13.44 13.37 -8.41
N LEU A 189 -12.75 13.24 -7.28
CA LEU A 189 -12.57 14.34 -6.34
C LEU A 189 -11.92 15.55 -7.02
N ARG A 190 -12.34 16.74 -6.62
CA ARG A 190 -11.91 18.04 -7.16
C ARG A 190 -11.53 18.99 -6.03
N PRO A 191 -10.72 20.03 -6.32
CA PRO A 191 -10.37 21.05 -5.33
C PRO A 191 -11.60 21.58 -4.59
N GLY A 192 -11.52 21.58 -3.26
CA GLY A 192 -12.62 21.95 -2.37
C GLY A 192 -13.35 20.77 -1.71
N ASP A 193 -13.35 19.58 -2.33
CA ASP A 193 -13.97 18.38 -1.76
C ASP A 193 -13.28 17.95 -0.47
N CYS A 194 -14.06 17.47 0.50
CA CYS A 194 -13.58 17.03 1.80
C CYS A 194 -13.81 15.53 2.00
N MET A 195 -12.90 14.89 2.75
CA MET A 195 -13.11 13.53 3.21
C MET A 195 -12.30 13.19 4.46
N GLN A 196 -12.58 12.03 5.03
CA GLN A 196 -11.88 11.50 6.19
C GLN A 196 -10.83 10.49 5.74
N VAL A 197 -9.65 10.59 6.34
CA VAL A 197 -8.55 9.64 6.15
C VAL A 197 -7.96 9.23 7.50
N GLU A 198 -7.34 8.06 7.51
CA GLU A 198 -6.76 7.44 8.69
C GLU A 198 -5.31 7.03 8.36
N GLY A 199 -4.35 7.25 9.28
CA GLY A 199 -2.96 6.81 9.09
C GLY A 199 -1.92 7.70 9.78
N PRO A 200 -0.65 7.64 9.35
CA PRO A 200 -0.12 6.80 8.26
C PRO A 200 0.07 5.33 8.64
N TYR A 201 -0.01 4.43 7.66
CA TYR A 201 0.20 2.99 7.80
C TYR A 201 1.35 2.49 6.92
N GLY A 202 1.84 1.29 7.24
CA GLY A 202 2.69 0.50 6.36
C GLY A 202 4.15 0.43 6.82
N ASP A 203 4.74 -0.74 6.59
CA ASP A 203 6.14 -1.04 6.88
C ASP A 203 7.05 -0.92 5.65
N PHE A 204 6.47 -0.71 4.47
CA PHE A 204 7.21 -0.37 3.24
C PHE A 204 7.73 1.06 3.31
N ARG A 205 8.74 1.28 4.15
CA ARG A 205 9.35 2.58 4.40
C ARG A 205 10.82 2.58 3.98
N LEU A 206 11.34 3.75 3.63
CA LEU A 206 12.78 3.95 3.46
C LEU A 206 13.50 3.75 4.80
N HIS A 207 14.57 2.95 4.83
CA HIS A 207 15.38 2.74 6.03
C HIS A 207 16.61 3.68 6.05
N ASP A 208 16.71 4.51 7.09
CA ASP A 208 17.79 5.50 7.21
C ASP A 208 19.16 4.90 7.57
N GLY A 209 19.19 3.67 8.09
CA GLY A 209 20.41 3.03 8.60
C GLY A 209 21.34 2.44 7.53
N SER A 210 20.91 2.34 6.26
CA SER A 210 21.69 1.70 5.20
C SER A 210 22.30 2.72 4.25
N GLN A 211 23.59 2.56 3.93
CA GLN A 211 24.31 3.34 2.91
C GLN A 211 24.56 2.55 1.61
N ARG A 212 23.91 1.39 1.44
CA ARG A 212 23.98 0.53 0.24
C ARG A 212 23.52 1.28 -1.01
N ASP A 213 23.54 0.73 -2.21
CA ASP A 213 22.83 1.34 -3.33
C ASP A 213 21.32 1.01 -3.27
N LEU A 214 20.50 1.65 -4.11
CA LEU A 214 19.05 1.39 -4.18
C LEU A 214 18.64 0.89 -5.55
N LEU A 215 17.93 -0.23 -5.56
CA LEU A 215 17.17 -0.69 -6.71
C LEU A 215 15.67 -0.57 -6.43
N MET A 216 15.05 0.43 -7.03
CA MET A 216 13.62 0.68 -6.91
C MET A 216 12.91 0.10 -8.13
N ILE A 217 11.89 -0.74 -7.93
CA ILE A 217 11.14 -1.38 -9.01
C ILE A 217 9.66 -1.10 -8.81
N ALA A 218 9.05 -0.43 -9.78
CA ALA A 218 7.66 -0.03 -9.73
C ALA A 218 6.90 -0.46 -10.98
N THR A 219 5.60 -0.75 -10.84
CA THR A 219 4.68 -0.87 -11.98
C THR A 219 3.43 -0.04 -11.78
N GLY A 220 2.99 0.66 -12.83
CA GLY A 220 1.80 1.52 -12.76
C GLY A 220 1.87 2.53 -11.60
N THR A 221 0.79 2.66 -10.83
CA THR A 221 0.76 3.55 -9.66
C THR A 221 1.56 3.05 -8.46
N GLY A 222 2.18 1.85 -8.53
CA GLY A 222 3.19 1.43 -7.55
C GLY A 222 4.41 2.34 -7.47
N ILE A 223 4.57 3.27 -8.43
CA ILE A 223 5.57 4.34 -8.33
C ILE A 223 5.24 5.39 -7.25
N ALA A 224 4.01 5.44 -6.74
CA ALA A 224 3.60 6.43 -5.73
C ALA A 224 4.49 6.43 -4.47
N PRO A 225 4.64 5.32 -3.71
CA PRO A 225 5.52 5.30 -2.55
C PRO A 225 6.98 5.51 -2.93
N ILE A 226 7.40 5.03 -4.11
CA ILE A 226 8.75 5.22 -4.65
C ILE A 226 9.04 6.70 -4.92
N LYS A 227 8.08 7.47 -5.46
CA LYS A 227 8.21 8.93 -5.63
C LYS A 227 8.45 9.61 -4.28
N SER A 228 7.71 9.24 -3.23
CA SER A 228 7.92 9.78 -1.88
C SER A 228 9.33 9.49 -1.37
N MET A 229 9.83 8.26 -1.53
CA MET A 229 11.20 7.88 -1.16
C MET A 229 12.25 8.67 -1.95
N LEU A 230 12.09 8.75 -3.28
CA LEU A 230 13.01 9.49 -4.16
C LEU A 230 13.11 10.96 -3.78
N LEU A 231 11.97 11.64 -3.57
CA LEU A 231 11.94 13.04 -3.18
C LEU A 231 12.56 13.29 -1.81
N SER A 232 12.42 12.34 -0.89
CA SER A 232 13.04 12.41 0.45
C SER A 232 14.57 12.20 0.40
N LEU A 233 15.04 11.41 -0.58
CA LEU A 233 16.47 11.20 -0.82
C LEU A 233 17.15 12.36 -1.55
N LEU A 234 16.40 13.23 -2.25
CA LEU A 234 16.97 14.40 -2.92
C LEU A 234 17.69 15.36 -1.94
N GLY A 235 17.21 15.46 -0.70
CA GLY A 235 17.87 16.25 0.36
C GLY A 235 19.16 15.62 0.91
N GLN A 236 19.43 14.35 0.56
CA GLN A 236 20.61 13.58 0.99
C GLN A 236 21.56 13.31 -0.19
N ALA A 237 21.59 14.23 -1.17
CA ALA A 237 22.21 14.03 -2.47
C ALA A 237 23.65 13.46 -2.41
N GLY A 238 23.92 12.48 -3.28
CA GLY A 238 25.28 11.97 -3.52
C GLY A 238 25.78 10.87 -2.58
N ARG A 239 24.95 10.36 -1.66
CA ARG A 239 25.37 9.31 -0.71
C ARG A 239 25.37 7.89 -1.26
N ARG A 240 24.56 7.61 -2.28
CA ARG A 240 24.35 6.27 -2.86
C ARG A 240 23.79 6.36 -4.29
N ARG A 241 24.06 5.36 -5.12
CA ARG A 241 23.45 5.23 -6.45
C ARG A 241 22.01 4.75 -6.30
N ILE A 242 21.11 5.27 -7.15
CA ILE A 242 19.71 4.89 -7.17
C ILE A 242 19.30 4.54 -8.59
N ARG A 243 18.89 3.29 -8.80
CA ARG A 243 18.30 2.83 -10.05
C ARG A 243 16.79 2.68 -9.88
N LEU A 244 16.03 3.15 -10.85
CA LEU A 244 14.58 2.96 -10.91
C LEU A 244 14.21 2.15 -12.16
N PHE A 245 13.59 0.99 -11.99
CA PHE A 245 12.92 0.27 -13.07
C PHE A 245 11.43 0.53 -13.01
N PHE A 246 10.91 1.28 -13.97
CA PHE A 246 9.51 1.64 -14.04
C PHE A 246 8.80 0.94 -15.20
N GLY A 247 7.96 -0.04 -14.87
CA GLY A 247 7.22 -0.84 -15.82
C GLY A 247 5.80 -0.32 -16.06
N LEU A 248 5.45 -0.12 -17.33
CA LEU A 248 4.10 0.24 -17.76
C LEU A 248 3.65 -0.68 -18.91
N ARG A 249 2.39 -0.57 -19.33
CA ARG A 249 1.84 -1.46 -20.36
C ARG A 249 2.00 -0.85 -21.75
N ASN A 250 1.43 0.33 -21.98
CA ASN A 250 1.39 1.00 -23.27
C ASN A 250 1.93 2.43 -23.18
N VAL A 251 2.10 3.08 -24.33
CA VAL A 251 2.50 4.50 -24.43
C VAL A 251 1.47 5.42 -23.73
N SER A 252 0.19 5.09 -23.80
CA SER A 252 -0.88 5.84 -23.13
C SER A 252 -0.84 5.77 -21.60
N ASP A 253 -0.05 4.85 -21.05
CA ASP A 253 0.12 4.66 -19.61
C ASP A 253 1.35 5.42 -19.09
N LEU A 254 2.11 6.12 -19.95
CA LEU A 254 3.28 6.90 -19.54
C LEU A 254 2.87 8.11 -18.70
N PHE A 255 3.45 8.22 -17.51
CA PHE A 255 3.40 9.41 -16.66
C PHE A 255 4.71 9.57 -15.88
N TYR A 256 4.90 10.74 -15.26
CA TYR A 256 6.16 11.14 -14.62
C TYR A 256 7.42 11.13 -15.49
N THR A 257 7.32 10.87 -16.80
CA THR A 257 8.46 10.81 -17.72
C THR A 257 9.33 12.07 -17.66
N LYS A 258 8.70 13.25 -17.70
CA LYS A 258 9.41 14.53 -17.56
C LYS A 258 10.09 14.67 -16.20
N MET A 259 9.37 14.39 -15.11
CA MET A 259 9.92 14.47 -13.75
C MET A 259 11.14 13.57 -13.58
N LEU A 260 11.08 12.34 -14.10
CA LEU A 260 12.19 11.39 -14.06
C LEU A 260 13.38 11.86 -14.92
N SER A 261 13.14 12.41 -16.11
CA SER A 261 14.22 12.98 -16.94
C SER A 261 14.88 14.17 -16.28
N ASP A 262 14.08 15.12 -15.78
CA ASP A 262 14.57 16.31 -15.07
C ASP A 262 15.35 15.93 -13.80
N MET A 263 14.96 14.85 -13.12
CA MET A 263 15.72 14.33 -11.97
C MET A 263 17.06 13.72 -12.40
N ARG A 264 17.07 12.88 -13.45
CA ARG A 264 18.32 12.28 -13.98
C ARG A 264 19.32 13.35 -14.42
N GLU A 265 18.85 14.40 -15.08
CA GLU A 265 19.71 15.50 -15.54
C GLU A 265 20.33 16.28 -14.37
N ARG A 266 19.58 16.47 -13.27
CA ARG A 266 20.06 17.17 -12.08
C ARG A 266 20.89 16.30 -11.13
N HIS A 267 20.75 14.98 -11.20
CA HIS A 267 21.31 14.04 -10.23
C HIS A 267 22.00 12.87 -10.95
N PRO A 268 23.33 12.95 -11.18
CA PRO A 268 24.09 11.90 -11.88
C PRO A 268 24.06 10.52 -11.21
N TRP A 269 23.75 10.47 -9.91
CA TRP A 269 23.60 9.23 -9.13
C TRP A 269 22.22 8.58 -9.27
N PHE A 270 21.28 9.18 -10.01
CA PHE A 270 19.94 8.64 -10.25
C PHE A 270 19.77 8.17 -11.70
N GLU A 271 19.40 6.90 -11.85
CA GLU A 271 19.27 6.21 -13.14
C GLU A 271 17.87 5.61 -13.31
N PRO A 272 16.92 6.38 -13.87
CA PRO A 272 15.59 5.86 -14.21
C PRO A 272 15.58 5.15 -15.57
N THR A 273 14.97 3.97 -15.59
CA THR A 273 14.72 3.15 -16.77
C THR A 273 13.23 2.87 -16.89
N ILE A 274 12.62 3.29 -18.01
CA ILE A 274 11.21 3.03 -18.32
C ILE A 274 11.14 1.88 -19.34
N ILE A 275 10.28 0.89 -19.06
CA ILE A 275 10.07 -0.26 -19.93
C ILE A 275 8.58 -0.52 -20.13
N LEU A 276 8.18 -0.78 -21.38
CA LEU A 276 6.79 -1.04 -21.75
C LEU A 276 6.60 -2.50 -22.15
N SER A 277 5.59 -3.17 -21.57
CA SER A 277 5.34 -4.59 -21.82
C SER A 277 4.54 -4.89 -23.09
N GLN A 278 3.71 -3.96 -23.56
CA GLN A 278 2.91 -4.08 -24.77
C GLN A 278 2.82 -2.74 -25.55
N PRO A 279 3.95 -2.07 -25.83
CA PRO A 279 3.89 -0.82 -26.56
C PRO A 279 3.51 -1.03 -28.03
N ASP A 280 2.84 -0.04 -28.60
CA ASP A 280 2.78 0.11 -30.06
C ASP A 280 4.21 0.35 -30.59
N PRO A 281 4.78 -0.56 -31.42
CA PRO A 281 6.13 -0.44 -31.94
C PRO A 281 6.38 0.84 -32.75
N ALA A 282 5.34 1.42 -33.35
CA ALA A 282 5.43 2.65 -34.13
C ALA A 282 5.49 3.90 -33.23
N ARG A 283 5.06 3.81 -31.97
CA ARG A 283 4.98 4.93 -31.03
C ARG A 283 6.02 4.85 -29.90
N TRP A 284 6.75 3.74 -29.79
CA TRP A 284 7.73 3.52 -28.73
C TRP A 284 9.02 2.88 -29.27
N LEU A 285 10.08 3.68 -29.24
CA LEU A 285 11.44 3.25 -29.60
C LEU A 285 12.28 2.86 -28.37
N GLY A 286 11.74 3.00 -27.16
CA GLY A 286 12.43 2.63 -25.92
C GLY A 286 12.37 1.13 -25.63
N LEU A 287 12.76 0.76 -24.40
CA LEU A 287 12.83 -0.63 -23.96
C LEU A 287 11.46 -1.30 -23.97
N ARG A 288 11.42 -2.54 -24.44
CA ARG A 288 10.20 -3.36 -24.53
C ARG A 288 10.39 -4.63 -23.69
N GLY A 289 9.40 -4.97 -22.88
CA GLY A 289 9.46 -6.10 -21.96
C GLY A 289 8.88 -5.77 -20.59
N ARG A 290 9.27 -6.54 -19.58
CA ARG A 290 8.88 -6.36 -18.18
C ARG A 290 10.08 -5.93 -17.36
N VAL A 291 9.83 -5.30 -16.21
CA VAL A 291 10.90 -4.95 -15.25
C VAL A 291 11.75 -6.16 -14.83
N THR A 292 11.20 -7.37 -14.89
CA THR A 292 11.92 -8.61 -14.62
C THR A 292 12.97 -8.96 -15.67
N ASP A 293 12.81 -8.50 -16.91
CA ASP A 293 13.84 -8.61 -17.96
C ASP A 293 15.06 -7.75 -17.58
N LEU A 294 14.83 -6.52 -17.10
CA LEU A 294 15.89 -5.63 -16.62
C LEU A 294 16.66 -6.21 -15.43
N ILE A 295 15.99 -6.92 -14.51
CA ILE A 295 16.66 -7.62 -13.40
C ILE A 295 17.59 -8.72 -13.95
N ARG A 296 17.12 -9.51 -14.91
CA ARG A 296 17.94 -10.57 -15.51
C ARG A 296 19.18 -10.02 -16.21
N GLU A 297 18.98 -8.97 -17.01
CA GLU A 297 19.99 -8.43 -17.91
C GLU A 297 20.97 -7.46 -17.24
N GLN A 298 20.49 -6.67 -16.27
CA GLN A 298 21.24 -5.50 -15.79
C GLN A 298 21.60 -5.53 -14.30
N VAL A 299 21.13 -6.52 -13.53
CA VAL A 299 21.55 -6.69 -12.13
C VAL A 299 22.60 -7.79 -12.08
N SER A 300 23.80 -7.44 -11.61
CA SER A 300 24.91 -8.38 -11.41
C SER A 300 24.88 -8.98 -9.99
N LEU A 301 25.61 -10.09 -9.80
CA LEU A 301 25.80 -10.68 -8.46
C LEU A 301 26.52 -9.71 -7.52
N ASP A 302 27.50 -8.99 -8.06
CA ASP A 302 28.26 -7.99 -7.31
C ASP A 302 27.33 -6.86 -6.83
N GLU A 303 26.55 -6.26 -7.74
CA GLU A 303 25.57 -5.21 -7.44
C GLU A 303 24.57 -5.62 -6.35
N ALA A 304 24.02 -6.83 -6.48
CA ALA A 304 23.05 -7.35 -5.53
C ALA A 304 23.59 -7.42 -4.09
N SER A 305 24.88 -7.71 -3.93
CA SER A 305 25.53 -7.85 -2.62
C SER A 305 25.75 -6.53 -1.86
N HIS A 306 25.51 -5.37 -2.50
CA HIS A 306 25.63 -4.04 -1.89
C HIS A 306 24.43 -3.13 -2.17
N THR A 307 23.26 -3.70 -2.51
CA THR A 307 22.05 -2.94 -2.85
C THR A 307 20.88 -3.31 -1.94
N ASP A 308 19.99 -2.36 -1.63
CA ASP A 308 18.67 -2.65 -1.07
C ASP A 308 17.60 -2.49 -2.17
N ALA A 309 16.67 -3.44 -2.26
CA ALA A 309 15.59 -3.43 -3.24
C ALA A 309 14.27 -2.98 -2.63
N TYR A 310 13.54 -2.12 -3.35
CA TYR A 310 12.22 -1.62 -2.99
C TYR A 310 11.25 -1.88 -4.14
N LEU A 311 10.28 -2.79 -3.93
CA LEU A 311 9.38 -3.28 -4.99
C LEU A 311 7.94 -2.84 -4.70
N CYS A 312 7.26 -2.20 -5.65
CA CYS A 312 5.86 -1.84 -5.47
C CYS A 312 5.04 -1.97 -6.76
N GLY A 313 3.87 -2.61 -6.65
CA GLY A 313 2.97 -2.83 -7.77
C GLY A 313 2.16 -4.12 -7.65
N GLY A 314 1.81 -4.71 -8.79
CA GLY A 314 0.99 -5.93 -8.80
C GLY A 314 1.73 -7.14 -8.24
N ARG A 315 1.02 -7.97 -7.46
CA ARG A 315 1.57 -9.17 -6.81
C ARG A 315 2.39 -10.10 -7.74
N PRO A 316 1.95 -10.42 -8.98
CA PRO A 316 2.74 -11.26 -9.87
C PRO A 316 4.13 -10.67 -10.19
N MET A 317 4.21 -9.34 -10.38
CA MET A 317 5.49 -8.67 -10.62
C MET A 317 6.41 -8.77 -9.41
N ILE A 318 5.86 -8.55 -8.21
CA ILE A 318 6.64 -8.58 -6.96
C ILE A 318 7.21 -9.97 -6.70
N GLU A 319 6.41 -11.03 -6.82
CA GLU A 319 6.88 -12.39 -6.60
C GLU A 319 7.95 -12.81 -7.61
N ASP A 320 7.79 -12.42 -8.89
CA ASP A 320 8.81 -12.69 -9.91
C ASP A 320 10.09 -11.90 -9.69
N ALA A 321 10.00 -10.62 -9.33
CA ALA A 321 11.15 -9.78 -9.04
C ALA A 321 11.92 -10.28 -7.81
N LYS A 322 11.22 -10.62 -6.71
CA LYS A 322 11.84 -11.20 -5.50
C LYS A 322 12.64 -12.45 -5.83
N ARG A 323 12.03 -13.39 -6.57
CA ARG A 323 12.69 -14.65 -6.97
C ARG A 323 13.97 -14.38 -7.76
N LEU A 324 13.91 -13.49 -8.74
CA LEU A 324 15.07 -13.14 -9.56
C LEU A 324 16.17 -12.44 -8.76
N LEU A 325 15.82 -11.52 -7.87
CA LEU A 325 16.79 -10.82 -7.03
C LEU A 325 17.50 -11.77 -6.05
N ILE A 326 16.78 -12.73 -5.48
CA ILE A 326 17.37 -13.79 -4.65
C ILE A 326 18.31 -14.67 -5.48
N GLN A 327 17.93 -15.03 -6.70
CA GLN A 327 18.82 -15.75 -7.64
C GLN A 327 20.07 -14.94 -8.01
N LYS A 328 19.98 -13.61 -7.97
CA LYS A 328 21.10 -12.68 -8.12
C LYS A 328 21.89 -12.45 -6.82
N GLY A 329 21.59 -13.16 -5.74
CA GLY A 329 22.36 -13.13 -4.50
C GLY A 329 21.90 -12.10 -3.46
N MET A 330 20.75 -11.45 -3.65
CA MET A 330 20.15 -10.64 -2.58
C MET A 330 19.57 -11.54 -1.48
N SER A 331 19.83 -11.17 -0.22
CA SER A 331 19.13 -11.75 0.93
C SER A 331 17.68 -11.24 1.02
N VAL A 332 16.83 -11.95 1.77
CA VAL A 332 15.42 -11.57 1.93
C VAL A 332 15.30 -10.22 2.64
N GLU A 333 16.20 -9.92 3.58
CA GLU A 333 16.24 -8.69 4.37
C GLU A 333 16.58 -7.45 3.52
N GLN A 334 17.25 -7.65 2.39
CA GLN A 334 17.54 -6.58 1.43
C GLN A 334 16.32 -6.21 0.59
N ILE A 335 15.30 -7.07 0.50
CA ILE A 335 14.17 -6.90 -0.41
C ILE A 335 12.92 -6.50 0.37
N ARG A 336 12.52 -5.24 0.22
CA ARG A 336 11.27 -4.69 0.76
C ARG A 336 10.25 -4.58 -0.35
N HIS A 337 8.98 -4.86 -0.04
CA HIS A 337 7.92 -4.79 -1.04
C HIS A 337 6.56 -4.39 -0.47
N GLU A 338 5.72 -3.81 -1.33
CA GLU A 338 4.31 -3.50 -1.06
C GLU A 338 3.45 -3.91 -2.25
N ASN A 339 2.42 -4.73 -2.00
CA ASN A 339 1.52 -5.23 -3.03
C ASN A 339 0.32 -4.29 -3.21
N PHE A 340 0.02 -3.94 -4.46
CA PHE A 340 -1.23 -3.26 -4.83
C PHE A 340 -2.22 -4.30 -5.37
N PHE A 341 -3.46 -4.23 -4.88
CA PHE A 341 -4.50 -5.27 -5.05
C PHE A 341 -5.68 -4.81 -5.90
#